data_AF-A0A954H2J2-F1
#
_entry.id   AF-A0A954H2J2-F1
#
_cell.length_a   1.000
_cell.length_b   1.000
_cell.length_c   1.000
_cell.angle_alpha   90.00
_cell.angle_beta   90.00
_cell.angle_gamma   90.00
#
_symmetry.space_group_name_H-M   'P 1'
#
loop_
_entity.id
_entity.type
_entity.pdbx_description
1 polymer ?
#
loop_
_entity_poly.entity_id
_entity_poly.type
_entity_poly.pdbx_seq_one_letter_code
_entity_poly.pdbx_strand_id
1 'polypeptide(L)'
;MSGKRQRLKIDAKREAKRKAERSLFPEGAVIADPSKQVPNNSCGAPVLFYVDKPFTCIDCGKSEIWSAQQQQWYYEVARGSLYATAVRCRECRKVHAGIHSGHGDPNPIKHEGTLMKRVQTGIAAVIAETGFKFVSKSHPPTKGTITLDYERDDLLLTCWYHRNSATLIAETMDRCAQCSEMVRVAFNAPQSGLQVVDRIEEFSAAVTRHLLALSRSDFEQ
;
A
#
# COMPACT_ATOMS: atom_id res chain seq x y z
N MET A 1 -43.09 -30.78 -37.47
CA MET A 1 -41.66 -31.11 -37.69
C MET A 1 -40.96 -31.23 -36.35
N SER A 2 -40.26 -32.36 -36.09
CA SER A 2 -39.84 -32.82 -34.76
C SER A 2 -38.71 -31.98 -34.13
N GLY A 3 -38.92 -31.47 -32.91
CA GLY A 3 -38.00 -30.59 -32.17
C GLY A 3 -36.58 -31.14 -31.93
N LYS A 4 -36.38 -32.46 -32.05
CA LYS A 4 -35.04 -33.08 -32.04
C LYS A 4 -34.17 -32.64 -33.21
N ARG A 5 -34.74 -32.51 -34.42
CA ARG A 5 -33.99 -32.04 -35.61
C ARG A 5 -33.61 -30.56 -35.50
N GLN A 6 -34.38 -29.78 -34.74
CA GLN A 6 -34.14 -28.34 -34.56
C GLN A 6 -33.01 -28.09 -33.54
N ARG A 7 -32.92 -28.89 -32.47
CA ARG A 7 -31.82 -28.85 -31.48
C ARG A 7 -30.47 -29.22 -32.10
N LEU A 8 -30.40 -30.32 -32.86
CA LEU A 8 -29.17 -30.74 -33.54
C LEU A 8 -28.64 -29.69 -34.52
N LYS A 9 -29.53 -28.97 -35.21
CA LYS A 9 -29.14 -27.86 -36.10
C LYS A 9 -28.56 -26.68 -35.33
N ILE A 10 -29.10 -26.37 -34.15
CA ILE A 10 -28.60 -25.29 -33.28
C ILE A 10 -27.23 -25.66 -32.71
N ASP A 11 -27.05 -26.90 -32.26
CA ASP A 11 -25.79 -27.37 -31.68
C ASP A 11 -24.69 -27.45 -32.74
N ALA A 12 -24.99 -27.98 -33.94
CA ALA A 12 -24.05 -28.00 -35.07
C ALA A 12 -23.64 -26.58 -35.50
N LYS A 13 -24.57 -25.61 -35.47
CA LYS A 13 -24.27 -24.20 -35.81
C LYS A 13 -23.39 -23.53 -34.74
N ARG A 14 -23.60 -23.86 -33.46
CA ARG A 14 -22.75 -23.41 -32.34
C ARG A 14 -21.36 -24.02 -32.40
N GLU A 15 -21.26 -25.29 -32.78
CA GLU A 15 -19.99 -26.00 -32.93
C GLU A 15 -19.20 -25.51 -34.15
N ALA A 16 -19.87 -25.27 -35.29
CA ALA A 16 -19.26 -24.64 -36.46
C ALA A 16 -18.77 -23.23 -36.16
N LYS A 17 -19.53 -22.41 -35.41
CA LYS A 17 -19.11 -21.09 -34.95
C LYS A 17 -17.87 -21.18 -34.05
N ARG A 18 -17.89 -22.07 -33.04
CA ARG A 18 -16.72 -22.31 -32.16
C ARG A 18 -15.50 -22.79 -32.95
N LYS A 19 -15.68 -23.63 -33.96
CA LYS A 19 -14.60 -24.13 -34.82
C LYS A 19 -14.01 -23.03 -35.70
N ALA A 20 -14.87 -22.17 -36.27
CA ALA A 20 -14.44 -21.02 -37.06
C ALA A 20 -13.73 -19.94 -36.22
N GLU A 21 -14.20 -19.71 -34.99
CA GLU A 21 -13.52 -18.83 -34.03
C GLU A 21 -12.16 -19.42 -33.61
N ARG A 22 -12.06 -20.74 -33.41
CA ARG A 22 -10.80 -21.41 -33.07
C ARG A 22 -9.77 -21.40 -34.21
N SER A 23 -10.19 -21.30 -35.47
CA SER A 23 -9.29 -21.17 -36.63
C SER A 23 -8.71 -19.76 -36.82
N LEU A 24 -9.17 -18.75 -36.08
CA LEU A 24 -8.63 -17.38 -36.14
C LEU A 24 -7.40 -17.19 -35.24
N PHE A 25 -7.09 -18.15 -34.38
CA PHE A 25 -6.06 -17.99 -33.35
C PHE A 25 -4.86 -18.91 -33.60
N PRO A 26 -3.63 -18.43 -33.33
CA PRO A 26 -2.44 -19.25 -33.38
C PRO A 26 -2.54 -20.48 -32.46
N GLU A 27 -1.84 -21.55 -32.84
CA GLU A 27 -1.75 -22.75 -31.99
C GLU A 27 -1.12 -22.40 -30.63
N GLY A 28 -1.73 -22.87 -29.55
CA GLY A 28 -1.35 -22.53 -28.18
C GLY A 28 -1.86 -21.17 -27.66
N ALA A 29 -2.61 -20.42 -28.47
CA ALA A 29 -3.20 -19.16 -28.01
C ALA A 29 -4.33 -19.38 -26.98
N VAL A 30 -4.39 -18.50 -25.99
CA VAL A 30 -5.50 -18.41 -25.03
C VAL A 30 -6.44 -17.31 -25.49
N ILE A 31 -7.72 -17.65 -25.69
CA ILE A 31 -8.74 -16.69 -26.10
C ILE A 31 -8.96 -15.69 -24.97
N ALA A 32 -8.91 -14.39 -25.30
CA ALA A 32 -9.15 -13.33 -24.35
C ALA A 32 -10.65 -13.02 -24.25
N ASP A 33 -11.06 -12.50 -23.10
CA ASP A 33 -12.38 -11.93 -22.87
C ASP A 33 -12.28 -10.40 -22.80
N PRO A 34 -12.50 -9.68 -23.92
CA PRO A 34 -12.45 -8.22 -23.98
C PRO A 34 -13.27 -7.51 -22.91
N SER A 35 -14.37 -8.11 -22.45
CA SER A 35 -15.25 -7.49 -21.44
C SER A 35 -14.60 -7.43 -20.06
N LYS A 36 -13.59 -8.27 -19.80
CA LYS A 36 -12.83 -8.32 -18.56
C LYS A 36 -11.53 -7.53 -18.61
N GLN A 37 -11.20 -6.92 -19.73
CA GLN A 37 -10.03 -6.04 -19.84
C GLN A 37 -10.33 -4.67 -19.25
N VAL A 38 -9.31 -3.97 -18.76
CA VAL A 38 -9.47 -2.58 -18.33
C VAL A 38 -9.86 -1.70 -19.52
N PRO A 39 -10.72 -0.68 -19.33
CA PRO A 39 -11.09 0.23 -20.40
C PRO A 39 -9.85 0.85 -21.01
N ASN A 40 -9.68 0.69 -22.32
CA ASN A 40 -8.61 1.35 -23.02
C ASN A 40 -8.97 2.84 -23.17
N ASN A 41 -8.31 3.70 -22.41
CA ASN A 41 -8.49 5.15 -22.44
C ASN A 41 -7.91 5.79 -23.71
N SER A 42 -7.37 5.02 -24.65
CA SER A 42 -6.81 5.51 -25.91
C SER A 42 -6.98 4.50 -27.03
N CYS A 43 -8.03 4.66 -27.86
CA CYS A 43 -8.29 4.11 -29.22
C CYS A 43 -7.68 2.75 -29.68
N GLY A 44 -7.22 1.88 -28.79
CA GLY A 44 -6.63 0.60 -29.15
C GLY A 44 -7.68 -0.49 -29.06
N ALA A 45 -7.75 -1.32 -30.11
CA ALA A 45 -8.63 -2.47 -30.14
C ALA A 45 -8.37 -3.40 -28.93
N PRO A 46 -9.41 -4.05 -28.38
CA PRO A 46 -9.24 -5.00 -27.30
C PRO A 46 -8.36 -6.18 -27.77
N VAL A 47 -7.60 -6.74 -26.85
CA VAL A 47 -6.80 -7.93 -27.14
C VAL A 47 -7.75 -9.11 -27.26
N LEU A 48 -7.71 -9.83 -28.38
CA LEU A 48 -8.63 -10.95 -28.65
C LEU A 48 -8.05 -12.31 -28.24
N PHE A 49 -6.73 -12.40 -28.11
CA PHE A 49 -6.03 -13.62 -27.69
C PHE A 49 -4.65 -13.29 -27.12
N TYR A 50 -4.12 -14.23 -26.33
CA TYR A 50 -2.79 -14.19 -25.76
C TYR A 50 -1.95 -15.34 -26.31
N VAL A 51 -0.67 -15.08 -26.54
CA VAL A 51 0.34 -16.05 -26.96
C VAL A 51 1.56 -15.95 -26.07
N ASP A 52 2.27 -17.05 -25.86
CA ASP A 52 3.50 -17.06 -25.08
C ASP A 52 4.52 -16.04 -25.61
N LYS A 53 5.02 -15.18 -24.72
CA LYS A 53 5.99 -14.13 -25.06
C LYS A 53 7.30 -14.34 -24.31
N PRO A 54 8.42 -14.60 -24.99
CA PRO A 54 9.72 -14.65 -24.33
C PRO A 54 10.10 -13.24 -23.85
N PHE A 55 10.75 -13.15 -22.70
CA PHE A 55 11.34 -11.92 -22.19
C PHE A 55 12.62 -12.22 -21.40
N THR A 56 13.49 -11.22 -21.29
CA THR A 56 14.69 -11.30 -20.46
C THR A 56 14.45 -10.50 -19.19
N CYS A 57 14.66 -11.13 -18.03
CA CYS A 57 14.53 -10.46 -16.75
C CYS A 57 15.55 -9.31 -16.65
N ILE A 58 15.07 -8.10 -16.39
CA ILE A 58 15.95 -6.92 -16.28
C ILE A 58 16.88 -6.95 -15.06
N ASP A 59 16.53 -7.70 -14.02
CA ASP A 59 17.33 -7.75 -12.79
C ASP A 59 18.39 -8.86 -12.83
N CYS A 60 18.04 -10.06 -13.30
CA CYS A 60 18.94 -11.23 -13.27
C CYS A 60 19.39 -11.74 -14.65
N GLY A 61 18.93 -11.12 -15.75
CA GLY A 61 19.30 -11.50 -17.11
C GLY A 61 18.74 -12.85 -17.60
N LYS A 62 17.98 -13.57 -16.78
CA LYS A 62 17.41 -14.87 -17.17
C LYS A 62 16.32 -14.71 -18.23
N SER A 63 16.38 -15.53 -19.28
CA SER A 63 15.30 -15.67 -20.25
C SER A 63 14.14 -16.49 -19.67
N GLU A 64 12.93 -15.96 -19.73
CA GLU A 64 11.71 -16.62 -19.31
C GLU A 64 10.59 -16.40 -20.34
N ILE A 65 9.50 -17.17 -20.19
CA ILE A 65 8.31 -17.05 -21.03
C ILE A 65 7.18 -16.47 -20.18
N TRP A 66 6.62 -15.36 -20.64
CA TRP A 66 5.35 -14.85 -20.15
C TRP A 66 4.22 -15.58 -20.87
N SER A 67 3.75 -16.65 -20.24
CA SER A 67 2.76 -17.54 -20.86
C SER A 67 1.44 -16.83 -21.16
N ALA A 68 0.71 -17.32 -22.15
CA ALA A 68 -0.62 -16.84 -22.51
C ALA A 68 -1.60 -16.88 -21.32
N GLN A 69 -1.49 -17.89 -20.44
CA GLN A 69 -2.29 -18.01 -19.22
C GLN A 69 -1.94 -16.92 -18.19
N GLN A 70 -0.65 -16.61 -18.01
CA GLN A 70 -0.22 -15.53 -17.12
C GLN A 70 -0.67 -14.17 -17.63
N GLN A 71 -0.68 -13.96 -18.94
CA GLN A 71 -1.23 -12.77 -19.58
C GLN A 71 -2.73 -12.66 -19.31
N GLN A 72 -3.50 -13.73 -19.54
CA GLN A 72 -4.94 -13.75 -19.26
C GLN A 72 -5.24 -13.37 -17.81
N TRP A 73 -4.57 -14.01 -16.84
CA TRP A 73 -4.75 -13.67 -15.44
C TRP A 73 -4.42 -12.19 -15.17
N TYR A 74 -3.30 -11.69 -15.70
CA TYR A 74 -2.86 -10.32 -15.45
C TYR A 74 -3.86 -9.28 -16.00
N TYR A 75 -4.32 -9.44 -17.24
CA TYR A 75 -5.19 -8.46 -17.89
C TYR A 75 -6.65 -8.58 -17.46
N GLU A 76 -7.17 -9.79 -17.24
CA GLU A 76 -8.59 -10.01 -16.98
C GLU A 76 -8.93 -10.10 -15.49
N VAL A 77 -8.06 -10.71 -14.68
CA VAL A 77 -8.30 -10.93 -13.25
C VAL A 77 -7.65 -9.83 -12.41
N ALA A 78 -6.35 -9.60 -12.61
CA ALA A 78 -5.63 -8.55 -11.87
C ALA A 78 -5.92 -7.14 -12.42
N ARG A 79 -6.66 -7.02 -13.52
CA ARG A 79 -7.02 -5.76 -14.19
C ARG A 79 -5.79 -4.88 -14.46
N GLY A 80 -4.69 -5.51 -14.86
CA GLY A 80 -3.46 -4.83 -15.24
C GLY A 80 -3.60 -4.03 -16.54
N SER A 81 -2.75 -3.03 -16.72
CA SER A 81 -2.72 -2.22 -17.95
C SER A 81 -2.43 -3.09 -19.17
N LEU A 82 -3.23 -2.96 -20.23
CA LEU A 82 -3.00 -3.67 -21.51
C LEU A 82 -1.65 -3.32 -22.16
N TYR A 83 -1.05 -2.19 -21.78
CA TYR A 83 0.26 -1.75 -22.26
C TYR A 83 1.44 -2.37 -21.48
N ALA A 84 1.17 -3.03 -20.35
CA ALA A 84 2.21 -3.64 -19.55
C ALA A 84 2.69 -4.96 -20.16
N THR A 85 3.98 -5.25 -20.00
CA THR A 85 4.59 -6.53 -20.34
C THR A 85 5.40 -7.09 -19.17
N ALA A 86 5.65 -8.41 -19.17
CA ALA A 86 6.54 -9.00 -18.18
C ALA A 86 7.99 -8.59 -18.46
N VAL A 87 8.60 -7.91 -17.48
CA VAL A 87 10.02 -7.47 -17.54
C VAL A 87 10.89 -8.13 -16.47
N ARG A 88 10.27 -8.86 -15.52
CA ARG A 88 10.95 -9.53 -14.40
C ARG A 88 10.46 -10.96 -14.23
N CYS A 89 11.37 -11.87 -13.90
CA CYS A 89 11.03 -13.25 -13.57
C CYS A 89 10.25 -13.35 -12.25
N ARG A 90 9.63 -14.50 -11.99
CA ARG A 90 8.83 -14.70 -10.77
C ARG A 90 9.63 -14.45 -9.48
N GLU A 91 10.86 -14.94 -9.42
CA GLU A 91 11.71 -14.80 -8.24
C GLU A 91 12.15 -13.34 -8.03
N CYS A 92 12.61 -12.65 -9.08
CA CYS A 92 12.92 -11.23 -9.01
C CYS A 92 11.69 -10.38 -8.69
N ARG A 93 10.48 -10.75 -9.15
CA ARG A 93 9.23 -10.09 -8.72
C ARG A 93 8.93 -10.29 -7.24
N LYS A 94 9.22 -11.46 -6.64
CA LYS A 94 9.06 -11.68 -5.19
C LYS A 94 10.08 -10.87 -4.40
N VAL A 95 11.33 -10.84 -4.84
CA VAL A 95 12.38 -10.02 -4.23
C VAL A 95 12.02 -8.55 -4.33
N HIS A 96 11.60 -8.08 -5.51
CA HIS A 96 11.10 -6.72 -5.68
C HIS A 96 9.85 -6.44 -4.85
N ALA A 97 8.91 -7.38 -4.72
CA ALA A 97 7.77 -7.20 -3.82
C ALA A 97 8.23 -7.10 -2.36
N GLY A 98 9.26 -7.85 -1.96
CA GLY A 98 9.90 -7.78 -0.65
C GLY A 98 10.68 -6.48 -0.41
N ILE A 99 11.38 -5.95 -1.41
CA ILE A 99 12.13 -4.69 -1.34
C ILE A 99 11.20 -3.48 -1.47
N HIS A 100 10.25 -3.54 -2.40
CA HIS A 100 9.15 -2.57 -2.58
C HIS A 100 8.00 -2.85 -1.59
N SER A 101 8.29 -3.55 -0.49
CA SER A 101 7.46 -3.55 0.72
C SER A 101 7.36 -2.17 1.38
N GLY A 102 7.52 -1.07 0.64
CA GLY A 102 6.67 0.09 0.85
C GLY A 102 5.17 -0.23 0.64
N HIS A 103 4.84 -1.38 0.04
CA HIS A 103 3.50 -1.98 0.07
C HIS A 103 3.32 -3.09 1.13
N GLY A 104 4.37 -3.40 1.90
CA GLY A 104 4.38 -4.36 3.01
C GLY A 104 4.54 -3.71 4.39
N ASP A 105 4.94 -2.43 4.45
CA ASP A 105 4.58 -1.56 5.56
C ASP A 105 3.04 -1.43 5.55
N PRO A 106 2.31 -1.86 6.59
CA PRO A 106 0.87 -1.63 6.67
C PRO A 106 0.50 -0.14 6.63
N ASN A 107 1.49 0.76 6.70
CA ASN A 107 1.32 2.20 6.70
C ASN A 107 2.38 2.95 5.86
N PRO A 108 2.36 2.85 4.52
CA PRO A 108 3.22 3.66 3.66
C PRO A 108 3.03 5.16 3.90
N ILE A 109 4.14 5.89 4.06
CA ILE A 109 4.10 7.35 4.24
C ILE A 109 3.82 8.01 2.90
N LYS A 110 2.59 8.47 2.73
CA LYS A 110 2.07 9.14 1.52
C LYS A 110 1.70 10.60 1.76
N HIS A 111 1.35 10.93 3.00
CA HIS A 111 0.88 12.22 3.46
C HIS A 111 1.00 12.30 4.99
N GLU A 112 0.71 13.46 5.58
CA GLU A 112 0.86 13.71 7.02
C GLU A 112 0.06 12.71 7.86
N GLY A 113 -1.13 12.31 7.39
CA GLY A 113 -1.96 11.32 8.09
C GLY A 113 -1.33 9.91 8.21
N THR A 114 -0.56 9.46 7.20
CA THR A 114 0.14 8.17 7.25
C THR A 114 1.43 8.29 8.07
N LEU A 115 2.11 9.43 8.02
CA LEU A 115 3.21 9.76 8.93
C LEU A 115 2.75 9.66 10.40
N MET A 116 1.67 10.34 10.78
CA MET A 116 1.17 10.32 12.16
C MET A 116 0.68 8.94 12.58
N LYS A 117 0.11 8.14 11.67
CA LYS A 117 -0.25 6.75 11.98
C LYS A 117 0.97 5.91 12.31
N ARG A 118 2.14 6.23 11.74
CA ARG A 118 3.39 5.51 12.03
C ARG A 118 3.96 5.91 13.39
N VAL A 119 3.88 7.20 13.72
CA VAL A 119 4.15 7.70 15.09
C VAL A 119 3.26 6.98 16.10
N GLN A 120 1.94 6.93 15.85
CA GLN A 120 0.98 6.23 16.70
C GLN A 120 1.36 4.77 16.93
N THR A 121 1.70 4.03 15.86
CA THR A 121 2.17 2.65 15.98
C THR A 121 3.48 2.54 16.77
N GLY A 122 4.43 3.45 16.52
CA GLY A 122 5.75 3.45 17.16
C GLY A 122 5.72 3.66 18.66
N ILE A 123 4.73 4.41 19.16
CA ILE A 123 4.57 4.69 20.60
C ILE A 123 3.48 3.84 21.27
N ALA A 124 2.71 3.03 20.52
CA ALA A 124 1.55 2.32 21.04
C ALA A 124 1.86 1.43 22.27
N ALA A 125 3.01 0.74 22.24
CA ALA A 125 3.43 -0.14 23.33
C ALA A 125 3.69 0.65 24.64
N VAL A 126 4.46 1.74 24.57
CA VAL A 126 4.76 2.56 25.75
C VAL A 126 3.52 3.29 26.26
N ILE A 127 2.61 3.72 25.39
CA ILE A 127 1.34 4.34 25.78
C ILE A 127 0.53 3.37 26.65
N ALA A 128 0.40 2.12 26.22
CA ALA A 128 -0.29 1.09 26.98
C ALA A 128 0.43 0.76 28.32
N GLU A 129 1.76 0.68 28.31
CA GLU A 129 2.57 0.40 29.50
C GLU A 129 2.50 1.52 30.55
N THR A 130 2.45 2.78 30.11
CA THR A 130 2.47 3.95 30.99
C THR A 130 1.08 4.44 31.40
N GLY A 131 0.02 3.72 31.00
CA GLY A 131 -1.36 4.00 31.40
C GLY A 131 -2.05 5.14 30.63
N PHE A 132 -1.43 5.65 29.57
CA PHE A 132 -2.06 6.64 28.71
C PHE A 132 -3.17 6.01 27.85
N LYS A 133 -4.26 6.73 27.67
CA LYS A 133 -5.42 6.34 26.84
C LYS A 133 -5.54 7.29 25.68
N PHE A 134 -5.85 6.76 24.51
CA PHE A 134 -6.08 7.58 23.32
C PHE A 134 -7.37 8.40 23.47
N VAL A 135 -7.28 9.72 23.30
CA VAL A 135 -8.40 10.66 23.40
C VAL A 135 -8.92 11.02 22.02
N SER A 136 -8.06 11.60 21.19
CA SER A 136 -8.47 12.16 19.91
C SER A 136 -7.36 12.20 18.87
N LYS A 137 -7.80 12.22 17.61
CA LYS A 137 -7.01 12.67 16.48
C LYS A 137 -7.61 13.98 15.99
N SER A 138 -7.09 15.10 16.49
CA SER A 138 -7.68 16.41 16.22
C SER A 138 -7.11 17.02 14.95
N HIS A 139 -7.98 17.74 14.22
CA HIS A 139 -7.57 18.81 13.32
C HIS A 139 -7.75 20.10 14.14
N PRO A 140 -6.72 20.61 14.83
CA PRO A 140 -6.83 21.91 15.48
C PRO A 140 -7.36 22.97 14.50
N PRO A 141 -7.96 24.06 14.99
CA PRO A 141 -8.53 25.13 14.15
C PRO A 141 -7.50 25.75 13.19
N THR A 142 -6.20 25.57 13.46
CA THR A 142 -5.10 25.82 12.53
C THR A 142 -5.04 24.75 11.44
N LYS A 143 -5.54 25.11 10.24
CA LYS A 143 -5.44 24.27 9.04
C LYS A 143 -4.03 23.68 8.87
N GLY A 144 -3.92 22.35 8.81
CA GLY A 144 -2.72 21.65 8.33
C GLY A 144 -1.88 20.92 9.37
N THR A 145 -2.28 20.90 10.64
CA THR A 145 -1.65 20.10 11.69
C THR A 145 -2.51 18.88 12.00
N ILE A 146 -1.91 17.70 12.11
CA ILE A 146 -2.56 16.49 12.63
C ILE A 146 -1.97 16.24 14.02
N THR A 147 -2.84 16.13 15.02
CA THR A 147 -2.44 15.80 16.40
C THR A 147 -2.92 14.41 16.80
N LEU A 148 -2.20 13.81 17.75
CA LEU A 148 -2.58 12.61 18.46
C LEU A 148 -2.54 12.95 19.95
N ASP A 149 -3.70 12.88 20.59
CA ASP A 149 -3.88 13.29 21.98
C ASP A 149 -4.12 12.04 22.82
N TYR A 150 -3.38 11.92 23.93
CA TYR A 150 -3.49 10.83 24.89
C TYR A 150 -3.59 11.39 26.31
N GLU A 151 -4.40 10.78 27.15
CA GLU A 151 -4.58 11.20 28.54
C GLU A 151 -4.17 10.10 29.53
N ARG A 152 -3.55 10.52 30.62
CA ARG A 152 -3.34 9.78 31.85
C ARG A 152 -3.86 10.69 32.97
N ASP A 153 -4.29 10.14 34.10
CA ASP A 153 -5.03 10.86 35.15
C ASP A 153 -4.47 12.27 35.50
N ASP A 154 -3.16 12.46 35.42
CA ASP A 154 -2.41 13.66 35.75
C ASP A 154 -1.89 14.46 34.53
N LEU A 155 -1.84 13.86 33.34
CA LEU A 155 -1.12 14.37 32.18
C LEU A 155 -1.87 14.14 30.85
N LEU A 156 -1.88 15.17 30.02
CA LEU A 156 -2.20 15.06 28.59
C LEU A 156 -0.91 15.03 27.78
N LEU A 157 -0.72 14.00 26.96
CA LEU A 157 0.34 13.91 25.95
C LEU A 157 -0.24 14.27 24.58
N THR A 158 0.40 15.22 23.91
CA THR A 158 0.04 15.65 22.56
C THR A 158 1.23 15.46 21.62
N CYS A 159 1.06 14.62 20.61
CA CYS A 159 2.03 14.44 19.52
C CYS A 159 1.51 15.07 18.25
N TRP A 160 2.29 15.92 17.59
CA TRP A 160 1.84 16.65 16.42
C TRP A 160 2.94 16.89 15.38
N TYR A 161 2.51 17.06 14.13
CA TYR A 161 3.40 17.35 13.01
C TYR A 161 3.15 18.74 12.44
N HIS A 162 4.19 19.58 12.46
CA HIS A 162 4.16 20.90 11.86
C HIS A 162 4.62 20.83 10.40
N ARG A 163 3.70 21.06 9.46
CA ARG A 163 3.96 20.93 8.02
C ARG A 163 5.00 21.92 7.51
N ASN A 164 4.93 23.19 7.91
CA ASN A 164 5.79 24.24 7.35
C ASN A 164 7.26 24.09 7.76
N SER A 165 7.52 23.59 8.97
CA SER A 165 8.88 23.33 9.45
C SER A 165 9.30 21.87 9.31
N ALA A 166 8.41 21.01 8.77
CA ALA A 166 8.59 19.56 8.71
C ALA A 166 9.15 18.99 10.02
N THR A 167 8.46 19.24 11.14
CA THR A 167 8.92 18.91 12.48
C THR A 167 7.87 18.10 13.23
N LEU A 168 8.29 17.00 13.86
CA LEU A 168 7.49 16.27 14.83
C LEU A 168 7.79 16.78 16.24
N ILE A 169 6.73 17.01 17.01
CA ILE A 169 6.81 17.54 18.38
C ILE A 169 5.92 16.68 19.28
N ALA A 170 6.40 16.39 20.49
CA ALA A 170 5.62 15.83 21.58
C ALA A 170 5.71 16.77 22.79
N GLU A 171 4.56 17.07 23.37
CA GLU A 171 4.39 17.92 24.54
C GLU A 171 3.50 17.22 25.56
N THR A 172 3.76 17.46 26.84
CA THR A 172 2.84 17.12 27.92
C THR A 172 2.22 18.37 28.51
N MET A 173 0.98 18.26 28.95
CA MET A 173 0.29 19.29 29.71
C MET A 173 -0.26 18.67 30.99
N ASP A 174 0.02 19.29 32.14
CA ASP A 174 -0.51 18.85 33.43
C ASP A 174 -1.91 19.40 33.70
N ARG A 175 -2.49 19.03 34.86
CA ARG A 175 -3.80 19.54 35.32
C ARG A 175 -3.84 21.05 35.53
N CYS A 176 -2.70 21.71 35.67
CA CYS A 176 -2.56 23.16 35.81
C CYS A 176 -2.46 23.86 34.45
N ALA A 177 -2.62 23.14 33.34
CA ALA A 177 -2.41 23.61 31.98
C ALA A 177 -0.96 24.09 31.71
N GLN A 178 0.01 23.58 32.47
CA GLN A 178 1.42 23.83 32.22
C GLN A 178 1.92 22.88 31.13
N CYS A 179 2.22 23.43 29.95
CA CYS A 179 2.78 22.68 28.83
C CYS A 179 4.31 22.59 28.94
N SER A 180 4.85 21.40 28.69
CA SER A 180 6.28 21.15 28.58
C SER A 180 6.59 20.38 27.29
N GLU A 181 7.50 20.92 26.47
CA GLU A 181 8.01 20.22 25.29
C GLU A 181 8.92 19.07 25.73
N MET A 182 8.59 17.86 25.31
CA MET A 182 9.37 16.66 25.61
C MET A 182 10.36 16.38 24.50
N VAL A 183 9.90 16.41 23.24
CA VAL A 183 10.65 15.94 22.09
C VAL A 183 10.36 16.82 20.89
N ARG A 184 11.42 17.17 20.15
CA ARG A 184 11.35 17.86 18.86
C ARG A 184 12.32 17.23 17.86
N VAL A 185 11.79 16.78 16.73
CA VAL A 185 12.56 16.13 15.66
C VAL A 185 12.22 16.79 14.32
N ALA A 186 13.17 17.58 13.80
CA ALA A 186 13.06 18.19 12.47
C ALA A 186 13.47 17.20 11.37
N PHE A 187 12.83 17.21 10.21
CA PHE A 187 13.13 16.26 9.13
C PHE A 187 14.32 16.72 8.26
N ASN A 188 14.74 17.99 8.37
CA ASN A 188 15.95 18.54 7.73
C ASN A 188 16.10 18.21 6.23
N ALA A 189 15.02 18.40 5.44
CA ALA A 189 14.98 18.12 4.00
C ALA A 189 15.38 16.67 3.61
N PRO A 190 14.56 15.67 4.01
CA PRO A 190 14.85 14.27 3.74
C PRO A 190 14.83 14.00 2.23
N GLN A 191 15.85 13.29 1.76
CA GLN A 191 16.09 12.96 0.35
C GLN A 191 15.45 11.62 -0.06
N SER A 192 14.94 10.84 0.90
CA SER A 192 14.29 9.55 0.62
C SER A 192 13.21 9.21 1.65
N GLY A 193 12.29 8.32 1.27
CA GLY A 193 11.28 7.78 2.19
C GLY A 193 11.89 7.05 3.40
N LEU A 194 13.07 6.43 3.24
CA LEU A 194 13.78 5.78 4.34
C LEU A 194 14.25 6.80 5.38
N GLN A 195 14.77 7.95 4.95
CA GLN A 195 15.16 9.01 5.89
C GLN A 195 13.95 9.58 6.65
N VAL A 196 12.78 9.66 6.00
CA VAL A 196 11.53 10.05 6.69
C VAL A 196 11.17 9.02 7.76
N VAL A 197 11.33 7.72 7.47
CA VAL A 197 11.14 6.64 8.43
C VAL A 197 12.09 6.76 9.62
N ASP A 198 13.38 6.92 9.38
CA ASP A 198 14.40 6.99 10.44
C ASP A 198 14.09 8.13 11.41
N ARG A 199 13.64 9.28 10.91
CA ARG A 199 13.24 10.43 11.76
C ARG A 199 11.97 10.14 12.58
N ILE A 200 11.01 9.39 12.05
CA ILE A 200 9.82 8.96 12.82
C ILE A 200 10.22 7.98 13.92
N GLU A 201 11.13 7.06 13.63
CA GLU A 201 11.61 6.06 14.60
C GLU A 201 12.43 6.74 15.70
N GLU A 202 13.28 7.71 15.36
CA GLU A 202 13.99 8.56 16.32
C GLU A 202 13.02 9.31 17.25
N PHE A 203 11.99 9.95 16.67
CA PHE A 203 10.95 10.63 17.43
C PHE A 203 10.23 9.66 18.38
N SER A 204 9.78 8.52 17.86
CA SER A 204 9.04 7.52 18.65
C SER A 204 9.89 6.97 19.79
N ALA A 205 11.17 6.68 19.53
CA ALA A 205 12.10 6.21 20.56
C ALA A 205 12.37 7.28 21.63
N ALA A 206 12.46 8.56 21.25
CA ALA A 206 12.61 9.65 22.21
C ALA A 206 11.37 9.80 23.10
N VAL A 207 10.16 9.78 22.53
CA VAL A 207 8.91 9.81 23.30
C VAL A 207 8.85 8.64 24.28
N THR A 208 9.16 7.42 23.81
CA THR A 208 9.21 6.23 24.66
C THR A 208 10.15 6.39 25.85
N ARG A 209 11.38 6.90 25.63
CA ARG A 209 12.33 7.14 26.73
C ARG A 209 11.79 8.13 27.76
N HIS A 210 11.17 9.22 27.31
CA HIS A 210 10.62 10.22 28.22
C HIS A 210 9.43 9.68 29.03
N LEU A 211 8.48 8.96 28.40
CA LEU A 211 7.33 8.41 29.10
C LEU A 211 7.73 7.36 30.15
N LEU A 212 8.72 6.51 29.83
CA LEU A 212 9.26 5.55 30.79
C LEU A 212 10.04 6.21 31.94
N ALA A 213 10.64 7.38 31.71
CA ALA A 213 11.29 8.15 32.78
C ALA A 213 10.28 8.80 33.73
N LEU A 214 9.15 9.29 33.20
CA LEU A 214 8.05 9.83 33.98
C LEU A 214 7.43 8.74 34.88
N SER A 215 7.13 7.57 34.32
CA SER A 215 6.53 6.48 35.10
C SER A 215 7.42 5.95 36.22
N ARG A 216 8.75 5.98 36.08
CA ARG A 216 9.68 5.61 37.17
C ARG A 216 9.71 6.61 38.31
N SER A 217 9.57 7.90 37.99
CA SER A 217 9.52 8.96 39.00
C SER A 217 8.27 8.85 39.87
N ASP A 218 7.18 8.30 39.33
CA ASP A 218 5.91 8.06 40.04
C ASP A 218 6.01 6.91 41.08
N PHE A 219 7.03 6.03 41.00
CA PHE A 219 7.23 4.92 41.95
C PHE A 219 8.23 5.24 43.09
N GLU A 220 8.96 6.35 43.01
CA GLU A 220 9.96 6.75 44.02
C GLU A 220 9.41 7.78 45.03
N GLN A 221 8.12 8.11 44.99
CA GLN A 221 7.40 8.95 45.96
C GLN A 221 6.37 8.14 46.76
#